data_AF-A0A846DWL0-F1
#
_entry.id   AF-A0A846DWL0-F1
#
_cell.length_a   1.000
_cell.length_b   1.000
_cell.length_c   1.000
_cell.angle_alpha   90.00
_cell.angle_beta   90.00
_cell.angle_gamma   90.00
#
_symmetry.space_group_name_H-M   'P 1'
#
loop_
_entity.id
_entity.type
_entity.pdbx_description
1 polymer ?
#
loop_
_entity_poly.entity_id
_entity_poly.type
_entity_poly.pdbx_seq_one_letter_code
_entity_poly.pdbx_strand_id
1 'polypeptide(L)'
;MPENSTSFVMTNLSGKSPQIKKMLGNLYGLRTWIEYGFRQCKQELGWKDYRFTKFEQMEKWWELIMSAYLMISLNTKVFGLLNPVQTESNVDEVHANFPRHQQWNEQEGWKNTLNNLRLIIQPIILLWLIHPWLEIFPNRYLLLGFHQLIALMNQFYSYFPDG
;
A
#
# COMPACT_ATOMS: atom_id res chain seq x y z
N MET A 1 -13.65 40.52 2.39
CA MET A 1 -13.50 39.05 2.32
C MET A 1 -14.63 38.49 1.45
N PRO A 2 -14.46 37.40 0.69
CA PRO A 2 -15.57 36.82 -0.06
C PRO A 2 -16.56 36.16 0.91
N GLU A 3 -17.85 36.41 0.73
CA GLU A 3 -18.93 36.00 1.66
C GLU A 3 -19.17 34.48 1.72
N ASN A 4 -18.61 33.71 0.79
CA ASN A 4 -18.90 32.27 0.61
C ASN A 4 -17.69 31.35 0.85
N SER A 5 -16.80 31.65 1.80
CA SER A 5 -15.73 30.72 2.17
C SER A 5 -16.23 29.69 3.21
N THR A 6 -16.35 28.43 2.82
CA THR A 6 -16.88 27.34 3.66
C THR A 6 -15.83 26.63 4.54
N SER A 7 -14.57 27.06 4.51
CA SER A 7 -13.49 26.38 5.26
C SER A 7 -12.39 27.36 5.68
N PHE A 8 -12.07 27.35 6.98
CA PHE A 8 -10.97 28.11 7.58
C PHE A 8 -9.89 27.12 8.03
N VAL A 9 -8.68 27.23 7.47
CA VAL A 9 -7.55 26.33 7.76
C VAL A 9 -6.39 27.16 8.30
N MET A 10 -5.92 26.85 9.51
CA MET A 10 -4.71 27.43 10.08
C MET A 10 -3.48 26.67 9.58
N THR A 11 -2.41 27.39 9.23
CA THR A 11 -1.17 26.78 8.73
C THR A 11 0.06 27.55 9.19
N ASN A 12 1.17 26.84 9.36
CA ASN A 12 2.50 27.39 9.62
C ASN A 12 3.31 27.64 8.34
N LEU A 13 2.75 27.41 7.14
CA LEU A 13 3.44 27.60 5.87
C LEU A 13 3.69 29.09 5.58
N SER A 14 4.95 29.46 5.34
CA SER A 14 5.38 30.84 5.04
C SER A 14 5.70 31.04 3.55
N GLY A 15 5.22 32.13 2.92
CA GLY A 15 5.57 32.50 1.53
C GLY A 15 4.47 33.21 0.72
N LYS A 16 4.61 33.25 -0.61
CA LYS A 16 3.74 34.04 -1.51
C LYS A 16 2.29 33.50 -1.55
N SER A 17 1.33 34.38 -1.24
CA SER A 17 -0.08 34.07 -0.93
C SER A 17 -0.84 33.15 -1.92
N PRO A 18 -0.76 33.29 -3.25
CA PRO A 18 -1.58 32.47 -4.17
C PRO A 18 -1.08 31.03 -4.33
N GLN A 19 0.23 30.79 -4.34
CA GLN A 19 0.79 29.43 -4.47
C GLN A 19 0.56 28.62 -3.18
N ILE A 20 0.69 29.26 -2.02
CA ILE A 20 0.42 28.62 -0.72
C ILE A 20 -1.04 28.23 -0.58
N LYS A 21 -1.99 29.05 -1.03
CA LYS A 21 -3.42 28.68 -0.98
C LYS A 21 -3.71 27.40 -1.76
N LYS A 22 -3.12 27.24 -2.95
CA LYS A 22 -3.28 26.03 -3.77
C LYS A 22 -2.61 24.82 -3.10
N MET A 23 -1.37 24.97 -2.63
CA MET A 23 -0.65 23.91 -1.92
C MET A 23 -1.37 23.49 -0.64
N LEU A 24 -1.84 24.43 0.16
CA LEU A 24 -2.62 24.18 1.38
C LEU A 24 -3.93 23.48 1.07
N GLY A 25 -4.64 23.88 0.02
CA GLY A 25 -5.86 23.19 -0.43
C GLY A 25 -5.59 21.73 -0.79
N ASN A 26 -4.50 21.47 -1.53
CA ASN A 26 -4.09 20.11 -1.89
C ASN A 26 -3.72 19.28 -0.65
N LEU A 27 -2.92 19.84 0.26
CA LEU A 27 -2.51 19.18 1.50
C LEU A 27 -3.71 18.89 2.41
N TYR A 28 -4.61 19.86 2.58
CA TYR A 28 -5.82 19.68 3.38
C TYR A 28 -6.76 18.64 2.76
N GLY A 29 -6.82 18.56 1.42
CA GLY A 29 -7.55 17.52 0.69
C GLY A 29 -7.06 16.09 0.94
N LEU A 30 -5.80 15.89 1.33
CA LEU A 30 -5.27 14.57 1.72
C LEU A 30 -5.98 13.98 2.93
N ARG A 31 -6.63 14.79 3.77
CA ARG A 31 -7.46 14.30 4.87
C ARG A 31 -8.54 13.34 4.38
N THR A 32 -9.17 13.65 3.24
CA THR A 32 -10.20 12.78 2.64
C THR A 32 -9.62 11.44 2.20
N TRP A 33 -8.37 11.43 1.74
CA TRP A 33 -7.65 10.20 1.40
C TRP A 33 -7.36 9.33 2.62
N ILE A 34 -6.99 9.95 3.75
CA ILE A 34 -6.82 9.25 5.02
C ILE A 34 -8.13 8.60 5.45
N GLU A 35 -9.24 9.34 5.42
CA GLU A 35 -10.57 8.81 5.76
C GLU A 35 -11.00 7.66 4.85
N TYR A 36 -10.80 7.82 3.53
CA TYR A 36 -11.04 6.76 2.56
C TYR A 36 -10.20 5.51 2.85
N GLY A 37 -8.90 5.67 3.10
CA GLY A 37 -8.00 4.57 3.44
C GLY A 37 -8.44 3.84 4.72
N PHE A 38 -8.83 4.56 5.77
CA PHE A 38 -9.36 3.96 7.00
C PHE A 38 -10.65 3.18 6.77
N ARG A 39 -11.53 3.66 5.90
CA ARG A 39 -12.74 2.93 5.51
C ARG A 39 -12.37 1.60 4.84
N GLN A 40 -11.42 1.62 3.91
CA GLN A 40 -10.95 0.40 3.24
C GLN A 40 -10.26 -0.56 4.21
N CYS A 41 -9.40 -0.04 5.11
CA CYS A 41 -8.76 -0.84 6.16
C CYS A 41 -9.76 -1.63 7.00
N LYS A 42 -10.89 -1.00 7.38
CA LYS A 42 -11.94 -1.67 8.15
C LYS A 42 -12.65 -2.77 7.38
N GLN A 43 -12.79 -2.63 6.06
CA GLN A 43 -13.54 -3.55 5.20
C GLN A 43 -12.65 -4.68 4.65
N GLU A 44 -11.39 -4.39 4.34
CA GLU A 44 -10.52 -5.29 3.57
C GLU A 44 -9.44 -5.99 4.42
N LEU A 45 -9.02 -5.39 5.54
CA LEU A 45 -7.95 -5.94 6.40
C LEU A 45 -8.48 -6.60 7.68
N GLY A 46 -9.81 -6.68 7.84
CA GLY A 46 -10.43 -7.38 8.96
C GLY A 46 -10.23 -6.68 10.31
N TRP A 47 -10.36 -5.35 10.35
CA TRP A 47 -10.24 -4.55 11.59
C TRP A 47 -11.06 -5.10 12.76
N LYS A 48 -12.25 -5.64 12.46
CA LYS A 48 -13.17 -6.24 13.45
C LYS A 48 -13.17 -7.77 13.44
N ASP A 49 -12.33 -8.41 12.62
CA ASP A 49 -12.35 -9.86 12.41
C ASP A 49 -11.44 -10.61 13.41
N TYR A 50 -11.06 -9.95 14.51
CA TYR A 50 -10.37 -10.62 15.60
C TYR A 50 -11.32 -11.60 16.32
N ARG A 51 -10.84 -12.81 16.59
CA ARG A 51 -11.55 -13.80 17.41
C ARG A 51 -11.00 -13.89 18.83
N PHE A 52 -10.20 -12.91 19.23
CA PHE A 52 -9.60 -12.81 20.55
C PHE A 52 -10.56 -12.16 21.54
N THR A 53 -10.47 -12.56 22.80
CA THR A 53 -11.25 -11.97 23.91
C THR A 53 -10.38 -11.12 24.84
N LYS A 54 -9.06 -11.37 24.87
CA LYS A 54 -8.11 -10.59 25.66
C LYS A 54 -7.70 -9.33 24.92
N PHE A 55 -7.74 -8.19 25.61
CA PHE A 55 -7.43 -6.89 25.04
C PHE A 55 -6.00 -6.82 24.46
N GLU A 56 -5.00 -7.35 25.18
CA GLU A 56 -3.61 -7.40 24.72
C GLU A 56 -3.44 -8.09 23.35
N GLN A 57 -4.28 -9.08 23.05
CA GLN A 57 -4.27 -9.77 21.76
C GLN A 57 -4.99 -8.97 20.67
N MET A 58 -6.03 -8.21 21.04
CA MET A 58 -6.70 -7.29 20.13
C MET A 58 -5.77 -6.14 19.73
N GLU A 59 -4.97 -5.63 20.65
CA GLU A 59 -3.97 -4.59 20.34
C GLU A 59 -2.95 -5.08 19.32
N LYS A 60 -2.37 -6.26 19.53
CA LYS A 60 -1.43 -6.88 18.57
C LYS A 60 -2.06 -7.11 17.19
N TRP A 61 -3.35 -7.45 17.16
CA TRP A 61 -4.11 -7.56 15.91
C TRP A 61 -4.21 -6.21 15.20
N TRP A 62 -4.54 -5.15 15.93
CA TRP A 62 -4.59 -3.80 15.38
C TRP A 62 -3.22 -3.29 14.93
N GLU A 63 -2.15 -3.60 15.66
CA GLU A 63 -0.77 -3.28 15.25
C GLU A 63 -0.43 -3.90 13.89
N LEU A 64 -0.77 -5.18 13.69
CA LEU A 64 -0.56 -5.88 12.43
C LEU A 64 -1.38 -5.24 11.30
N ILE A 65 -2.64 -4.91 11.57
CA ILE A 65 -3.49 -4.23 10.58
C ILE A 65 -2.96 -2.83 10.24
N MET A 66 -2.51 -2.07 11.22
CA MET A 66 -1.95 -0.74 11.00
C MET A 66 -0.61 -0.79 10.26
N SER A 67 0.19 -1.84 10.49
CA SER A 67 1.42 -2.09 9.72
C SER A 67 1.10 -2.35 8.25
N ALA A 68 0.09 -3.18 7.97
CA ALA A 68 -0.38 -3.42 6.61
C ALA A 68 -0.97 -2.14 5.97
N TYR A 69 -1.77 -1.38 6.73
CA TYR A 69 -2.31 -0.09 6.29
C TYR A 69 -1.21 0.90 5.92
N LEU A 70 -0.16 1.02 6.75
CA LEU A 70 0.99 1.88 6.49
C LEU A 70 1.69 1.45 5.19
N MET A 71 2.00 0.15 5.06
CA MET A 71 2.63 -0.39 3.85
C MET A 71 1.82 -0.05 2.58
N ILE A 72 0.50 -0.25 2.58
CA ILE A 72 -0.35 0.06 1.43
C ILE A 72 -0.38 1.58 1.16
N SER A 73 -0.43 2.39 2.21
CA SER A 73 -0.53 3.84 2.08
C SER A 73 0.75 4.43 1.48
N LEU A 74 1.92 3.94 1.91
CA LEU A 74 3.22 4.33 1.34
C LEU A 74 3.35 3.95 -0.15
N ASN A 75 2.74 2.82 -0.55
CA ASN A 75 2.69 2.36 -1.94
C ASN A 75 1.57 3.02 -2.78
N THR A 76 0.77 3.92 -2.20
CA THR A 76 -0.31 4.59 -2.93
C THR A 76 0.24 5.84 -3.63
N LYS A 77 0.03 5.91 -4.96
CA LYS A 77 0.54 6.99 -5.82
C LYS A 77 0.26 8.41 -5.29
N VAL A 78 -0.91 8.62 -4.68
CA VAL A 78 -1.34 9.91 -4.09
C VAL A 78 -0.32 10.46 -3.08
N PHE A 79 0.26 9.60 -2.25
CA PHE A 79 1.26 10.01 -1.27
C PHE A 79 2.67 10.08 -1.87
N GLY A 80 2.98 9.27 -2.88
CA GLY A 80 4.23 9.39 -3.65
C GLY A 80 4.37 10.73 -4.39
N LEU A 81 3.26 11.30 -4.89
CA LEU A 81 3.25 12.61 -5.55
C LEU A 81 3.59 13.78 -4.61
N LEU A 82 3.57 13.59 -3.29
CA LEU A 82 3.89 14.63 -2.31
C LEU A 82 5.40 14.82 -2.14
N ASN A 83 6.18 13.79 -2.47
CA ASN A 83 7.64 13.81 -2.44
C ASN A 83 8.18 13.48 -3.85
N PRO A 84 8.31 14.47 -4.75
CA PRO A 84 8.87 14.27 -6.09
C PRO A 84 10.38 13.98 -6.08
N VAL A 85 11.00 13.88 -4.90
CA VAL A 85 12.41 13.52 -4.77
C VAL A 85 12.53 12.03 -5.07
N GLN A 86 12.97 11.72 -6.29
CA GLN A 86 13.34 10.40 -6.82
C GLN A 86 12.21 9.55 -7.44
N THR A 87 11.64 10.04 -8.54
CA THR A 87 11.05 9.16 -9.58
C THR A 87 12.01 9.00 -10.77
N GLU A 88 13.32 9.07 -10.52
CA GLU A 88 14.37 8.72 -11.50
C GLU A 88 15.17 7.49 -11.01
N SER A 89 14.49 6.48 -10.48
CA SER A 89 15.07 5.14 -10.45
C SER A 89 14.74 4.48 -11.78
N ASN A 90 15.76 4.12 -12.56
CA ASN A 90 15.65 3.27 -13.74
C ASN A 90 14.54 2.24 -13.53
N VAL A 91 13.45 2.32 -14.30
CA VAL A 91 12.36 1.35 -14.21
C VAL A 91 12.94 0.04 -14.71
N ASP A 92 13.42 -0.80 -13.78
CA ASP A 92 13.95 -2.12 -14.11
C ASP A 92 12.92 -2.88 -14.94
N GLU A 93 13.36 -3.64 -15.96
CA GLU A 93 12.49 -4.38 -16.89
C GLU A 93 11.44 -5.24 -16.16
N VAL A 94 11.73 -5.65 -14.92
CA VAL A 94 10.82 -6.43 -14.06
C VAL A 94 9.61 -5.62 -13.62
N HIS A 95 9.78 -4.32 -13.31
CA HIS A 95 8.67 -3.43 -12.96
C HIS A 95 7.68 -3.25 -14.13
N ALA A 96 8.18 -3.29 -15.37
CA ALA A 96 7.35 -3.22 -16.58
C ALA A 96 6.52 -4.49 -16.83
N ASN A 97 6.84 -5.61 -16.17
CA ASN A 97 6.14 -6.89 -16.37
C ASN A 97 4.97 -7.11 -15.41
N PHE A 98 4.93 -6.50 -14.22
CA PHE A 98 3.80 -6.65 -13.29
C PHE A 98 2.44 -6.22 -13.89
N PRO A 99 2.35 -5.12 -14.64
CA PRO A 99 1.08 -4.73 -15.27
C PRO A 99 0.55 -5.71 -16.32
N ARG A 100 1.36 -6.66 -16.78
CA ARG A 100 0.90 -7.72 -17.68
C ARG A 100 0.00 -8.75 -16.99
N HIS A 101 -0.01 -8.77 -15.66
CA HIS A 101 -0.88 -9.68 -14.92
C HIS A 101 -2.35 -9.26 -15.09
N GLN A 102 -3.22 -10.19 -15.49
CA GLN A 102 -4.62 -9.89 -15.84
C GLN A 102 -5.41 -9.20 -14.70
N GLN A 103 -5.08 -9.53 -13.45
CA GLN A 103 -5.73 -8.94 -12.27
C GLN A 103 -5.01 -7.68 -11.73
N TRP A 104 -3.93 -7.24 -12.40
CA TRP A 104 -3.25 -6.00 -12.03
C TRP A 104 -4.15 -4.81 -12.29
N ASN A 105 -4.18 -3.85 -11.37
CA ASN A 105 -5.01 -2.67 -11.51
C ASN A 105 -4.14 -1.40 -11.45
N GLU A 106 -4.10 -0.66 -12.56
CA GLU A 106 -3.31 0.56 -12.69
C GLU A 106 -4.00 1.82 -12.15
N GLN A 107 -5.32 1.74 -11.88
CA GLN A 107 -6.09 2.89 -11.41
C GLN A 107 -5.59 3.35 -10.05
N GLU A 108 -5.77 4.65 -9.79
CA GLU A 108 -5.36 5.28 -8.55
C GLU A 108 -6.34 4.98 -7.43
N GLY A 109 -5.88 4.30 -6.38
CA GLY A 109 -6.69 4.06 -5.20
C GLY A 109 -6.06 3.08 -4.22
N TRP A 110 -6.31 3.30 -2.93
CA TRP A 110 -5.79 2.47 -1.84
C TRP A 110 -6.16 0.98 -2.02
N LYS A 111 -7.40 0.70 -2.42
CA LYS A 111 -7.87 -0.68 -2.63
C LYS A 111 -7.15 -1.38 -3.78
N ASN A 112 -6.78 -0.63 -4.81
CA ASN A 112 -6.12 -1.15 -5.99
C ASN A 112 -4.65 -1.43 -5.67
N THR A 113 -4.00 -0.55 -4.92
CA THR A 113 -2.68 -0.80 -4.34
C THR A 113 -2.68 -2.06 -3.45
N LEU A 114 -3.69 -2.23 -2.58
CA LEU A 114 -3.83 -3.46 -1.79
C LEU A 114 -3.96 -4.70 -2.67
N ASN A 115 -4.78 -4.66 -3.73
CA ASN A 115 -4.91 -5.77 -4.66
C ASN A 115 -3.58 -6.14 -5.31
N ASN A 116 -2.82 -5.15 -5.80
CA ASN A 116 -1.52 -5.41 -6.43
C ASN A 116 -0.51 -5.99 -5.44
N LEU A 117 -0.47 -5.50 -4.19
CA LEU A 117 0.36 -6.09 -3.13
C LEU A 117 -0.06 -7.52 -2.77
N ARG A 118 -1.36 -7.83 -2.78
CA ARG A 118 -1.86 -9.21 -2.60
C ARG A 118 -1.33 -10.13 -3.71
N LEU A 119 -1.31 -9.67 -4.97
CA LEU A 119 -0.77 -10.45 -6.10
C LEU A 119 0.73 -10.72 -5.92
N ILE A 120 1.50 -9.74 -5.45
CA ILE A 120 2.96 -9.87 -5.23
C ILE A 120 3.27 -10.91 -4.13
N ILE A 121 2.47 -10.95 -3.06
CA ILE A 121 2.67 -11.89 -1.95
C ILE A 121 2.10 -13.28 -2.26
N GLN A 122 1.18 -13.39 -3.23
CA GLN A 122 0.47 -14.62 -3.56
C GLN A 122 1.37 -15.86 -3.79
N PRO A 123 2.52 -15.78 -4.49
CA PRO A 123 3.40 -16.93 -4.67
C PRO A 123 3.93 -17.52 -3.37
N ILE A 124 4.21 -16.68 -2.36
CA ILE A 124 4.65 -17.13 -1.04
C ILE A 124 3.51 -17.88 -0.35
N ILE A 125 2.29 -17.34 -0.39
CA ILE A 125 1.11 -17.98 0.21
C ILE A 125 0.85 -19.34 -0.43
N LEU A 126 0.93 -19.42 -1.77
CA LEU A 126 0.72 -20.66 -2.51
C LEU A 126 1.80 -21.70 -2.18
N LEU A 127 3.06 -21.30 -2.04
CA LEU A 127 4.13 -22.19 -1.61
C LEU A 127 3.82 -22.76 -0.21
N TRP A 128 3.40 -21.94 0.75
CA TRP A 128 3.03 -22.41 2.08
C TRP A 128 1.83 -23.37 2.06
N LEU A 129 0.85 -23.13 1.20
CA LEU A 129 -0.33 -23.99 1.06
C LEU A 129 0.04 -25.38 0.49
N ILE A 130 0.97 -25.43 -0.46
CA ILE A 130 1.37 -26.69 -1.12
C ILE A 130 2.50 -27.42 -0.38
N HIS A 131 3.25 -26.73 0.49
CA HIS A 131 4.39 -27.29 1.21
C HIS A 131 4.09 -28.62 1.93
N PRO A 132 2.96 -28.80 2.64
CA PRO A 132 2.65 -30.10 3.27
C PRO A 132 2.53 -31.25 2.28
N TRP A 133 2.10 -30.99 1.04
CA TRP A 133 2.03 -31.99 -0.01
C TRP A 133 3.40 -32.30 -0.62
N LEU A 134 4.30 -31.33 -0.67
CA LEU A 134 5.68 -31.52 -1.13
C LEU A 134 6.49 -32.43 -0.21
N GLU A 135 6.16 -32.48 1.08
CA GLU A 135 6.74 -33.44 2.03
C GLU A 135 6.32 -34.90 1.70
N ILE A 136 5.08 -35.10 1.22
CA ILE A 136 4.55 -36.42 0.88
C ILE A 136 5.00 -36.84 -0.54
N PHE A 137 4.96 -35.90 -1.48
CA PHE A 137 5.29 -36.11 -2.89
C PHE A 137 6.35 -35.11 -3.34
N PRO A 138 7.64 -35.43 -3.17
CA PRO A 138 8.73 -34.49 -3.42
C PRO A 138 8.79 -34.10 -4.90
N ASN A 139 8.72 -32.79 -5.18
CA ASN A 139 8.92 -32.25 -6.52
C ASN A 139 9.88 -31.05 -6.47
N ARG A 140 11.14 -31.32 -6.82
CA ARG A 140 12.22 -30.31 -6.81
C ARG A 140 12.00 -29.20 -7.83
N TYR A 141 11.41 -29.51 -8.98
CA TYR A 141 11.15 -28.52 -10.02
C TYR A 141 10.05 -27.53 -9.63
N LEU A 142 9.01 -28.02 -8.95
CA LEU A 142 7.95 -27.15 -8.44
C LEU A 142 8.49 -26.19 -7.38
N LEU A 143 9.28 -26.71 -6.43
CA LEU A 143 9.92 -25.89 -5.40
C LEU A 143 10.87 -24.84 -6.02
N LEU A 144 11.69 -25.25 -6.99
CA LEU A 144 12.58 -24.33 -7.71
C LEU A 144 11.79 -23.23 -8.44
N GLY A 145 10.68 -23.59 -9.11
CA GLY A 145 9.81 -22.64 -9.79
C GLY A 145 9.21 -21.61 -8.84
N PHE A 146 8.75 -22.03 -7.66
CA PHE A 146 8.27 -21.11 -6.62
C PHE A 146 9.39 -20.19 -6.12
N HIS A 147 10.60 -20.70 -5.87
CA HIS A 147 11.73 -19.87 -5.46
C HIS A 147 12.09 -18.82 -6.50
N GLN A 148 12.11 -19.17 -7.78
CA GLN A 148 12.36 -18.23 -8.88
C GLN A 148 11.26 -17.17 -8.94
N LEU A 149 9.99 -17.57 -8.83
CA LEU A 149 8.87 -16.63 -8.85
C LEU A 149 8.90 -15.67 -7.65
N ILE A 150 9.18 -16.19 -6.46
CA ILE A 150 9.31 -15.37 -5.23
C ILE A 150 10.49 -14.40 -5.36
N ALA A 151 11.63 -14.84 -5.92
CA ALA A 151 12.77 -13.97 -6.17
C ALA A 151 12.41 -12.81 -7.11
N LEU A 152 11.62 -13.06 -8.16
CA LEU A 152 11.10 -12.02 -9.05
C LEU A 152 10.12 -11.07 -8.33
N MET A 153 9.22 -11.59 -7.49
CA MET A 153 8.30 -10.75 -6.72
C MET A 153 9.01 -9.86 -5.71
N ASN A 154 10.09 -10.34 -5.11
CA ASN A 154 10.91 -9.59 -4.14
C ASN A 154 11.70 -8.45 -4.78
N GLN A 155 11.81 -8.39 -6.11
CA GLN A 155 12.36 -7.23 -6.81
C GLN A 155 11.39 -6.04 -6.83
N PHE A 156 10.15 -6.22 -6.36
CA PHE A 156 9.22 -5.12 -6.19
C PHE A 156 9.70 -4.20 -5.04
N TYR A 157 10.23 -3.03 -5.40
CA TYR A 157 10.56 -1.99 -4.42
C TYR A 157 9.35 -1.09 -4.17
N SER A 158 8.94 -1.04 -2.90
CA SER A 158 7.99 -0.05 -2.40
C SER A 158 8.69 1.28 -2.13
N TYR A 159 8.01 2.39 -2.42
CA TYR A 159 8.48 3.70 -1.97
C TYR A 159 8.45 3.76 -0.44
N PHE A 160 9.63 3.83 0.17
CA PHE A 160 9.80 4.21 1.57
C PHE A 160 10.50 5.57 1.59
N PRO A 161 9.88 6.63 2.13
CA PRO A 161 10.60 7.87 2.35
C PRO A 161 11.69 7.60 3.40
N ASP A 162 12.95 7.77 3.01
CA ASP A 162 14.05 7.83 3.97
C ASP A 162 13.76 8.97 4.95
N GLY A 163 13.70 8.64 6.24
CA GLY A 163 13.28 9.54 7.32
C GLY A 163 14.23 10.70 7.58
#